data_AF-A0ABD0QW19-F1
#
_entry.id   AF-A0ABD0QW19-F1
#
_cell.length_a   1.000
_cell.length_b   1.000
_cell.length_c   1.000
_cell.angle_alpha   90.00
_cell.angle_beta   90.00
_cell.angle_gamma   90.00
#
_symmetry.space_group_name_H-M   'P 1'
#
loop_
_entity.id
_entity.type
_entity.pdbx_description
1 polymer ?
#
loop_
_entity_poly.entity_id
_entity_poly.type
_entity_poly.pdbx_seq_one_letter_code
_entity_poly.pdbx_strand_id
1 'polypeptide(L)' 'GGAEKAVDGNRDTNYRKGSCTLTKTEFNPWWRVDLGNVYSISKVAITNRGDCCKERLKGAQIRIGNNLSNNGNNNEL' A
#
# COMPACT_ATOMS: atom_id res chain seq x y z
N GLY A 1 9.61 -7.08 2.12
CA GLY A 1 8.49 -7.98 2.44
C GLY A 1 7.60 -8.04 1.21
N GLY A 2 7.07 -9.21 0.88
CA GLY A 2 6.15 -9.36 -0.25
C GLY A 2 4.91 -8.45 -0.12
N ALA A 3 4.29 -8.14 -1.25
CA ALA A 3 3.17 -7.20 -1.34
C ALA A 3 1.92 -7.70 -0.62
N GLU A 4 1.73 -9.02 -0.57
CA GLU A 4 0.61 -9.71 0.07
C GLU A 4 0.49 -9.41 1.57
N LYS A 5 1.59 -9.01 2.22
CA LYS A 5 1.63 -8.70 3.66
C LYS A 5 0.81 -7.48 4.06
N ALA A 6 0.47 -6.59 3.13
CA ALA A 6 -0.41 -5.45 3.42
C ALA A 6 -1.89 -5.85 3.53
N VAL A 7 -2.26 -7.08 3.11
CA VAL A 7 -3.63 -7.60 3.09
C VAL A 7 -3.74 -8.97 3.76
N ASP A 8 -2.77 -9.33 4.60
CA ASP A 8 -2.71 -10.63 5.30
C ASP A 8 -3.58 -10.69 6.57
N GLY A 9 -4.27 -9.59 6.91
CA GLY A 9 -5.13 -9.48 8.09
C GLY A 9 -4.40 -9.17 9.40
N ASN A 10 -3.08 -9.00 9.39
CA ASN A 10 -2.28 -8.70 10.57
C ASN A 10 -1.75 -7.25 10.52
N ARG A 11 -1.90 -6.52 11.63
CA ARG A 11 -1.54 -5.10 11.76
C ARG A 11 -0.26 -4.88 12.57
N ASP A 12 0.56 -5.90 12.75
CA ASP A 12 1.85 -5.76 13.44
C ASP A 12 2.72 -4.73 12.69
N THR A 13 3.17 -3.72 13.44
CA THR A 13 3.92 -2.59 12.88
C THR A 13 5.41 -2.84 12.84
N ASN A 14 5.89 -3.94 13.44
CA ASN A 14 7.30 -4.31 13.44
C ASN A 14 7.63 -5.15 12.20
N TYR A 15 8.45 -4.61 11.30
CA TYR A 15 8.81 -5.30 10.05
C TYR A 15 9.40 -6.70 10.27
N ARG A 16 10.13 -6.92 11.38
CA ARG A 16 10.73 -8.21 11.71
C ARG A 16 9.70 -9.27 12.10
N LYS A 17 8.46 -8.89 12.42
CA LYS A 17 7.34 -9.79 12.69
C LYS A 17 6.68 -10.34 11.42
N GLY A 18 7.14 -9.88 10.25
CA GLY A 18 6.82 -10.50 8.97
C GLY A 18 5.50 -10.04 8.35
N SER A 19 4.83 -9.02 8.89
CA SER A 19 3.53 -8.51 8.43
C SER A 19 3.60 -7.17 7.69
N CYS A 20 4.79 -6.71 7.32
CA CYS A 20 4.98 -5.44 6.60
C CYS A 20 5.51 -5.68 5.18
N THR A 21 5.01 -4.91 4.22
CA THR A 21 5.57 -4.85 2.86
C THR A 21 6.85 -4.00 2.85
N LEU A 22 7.68 -4.14 1.81
CA LEU A 22 8.81 -3.24 1.56
C LEU A 22 9.18 -3.33 0.08
N THR A 23 9.16 -2.19 -0.62
CA THR A 23 9.66 -2.05 -1.99
C THR A 23 11.18 -1.99 -2.02
N LYS A 24 11.77 -1.98 -3.22
CA LYS A 24 13.15 -1.52 -3.38
C LYS A 24 13.21 0.00 -3.19
N THR A 25 14.42 0.54 -3.07
CA THR A 25 14.62 1.98 -3.19
C THR A 25 14.51 2.35 -4.67
N GLU A 26 13.44 3.04 -5.04
CA GLU A 26 13.13 3.42 -6.42
C GLU A 26 12.39 4.76 -6.47
N PHE A 27 12.31 5.37 -7.64
CA PHE A 27 11.56 6.60 -7.85
C PHE A 27 10.07 6.30 -7.91
N ASN A 28 9.26 7.01 -7.11
CA ASN A 28 7.81 6.82 -7.00
C ASN A 28 7.40 5.34 -6.76
N PRO A 29 7.85 4.71 -5.64
CA PRO A 29 7.45 3.36 -5.30
C PRO A 29 5.94 3.30 -5.07
N TRP A 30 5.31 2.20 -5.46
CA TRP A 30 3.88 2.00 -5.34
C TRP A 30 3.54 0.60 -4.83
N TRP A 31 2.32 0.47 -4.33
CA TRP A 31 1.71 -0.80 -3.98
C TRP A 31 0.25 -0.76 -4.46
N ARG A 32 -0.26 -1.89 -4.94
CA ARG A 32 -1.62 -2.01 -5.45
C ARG A 32 -2.25 -3.30 -4.95
N VAL A 33 -3.54 -3.22 -4.63
CA VAL A 33 -4.43 -4.37 -4.48
C VAL A 33 -5.46 -4.36 -5.60
N ASP A 34 -5.74 -5.53 -6.15
CA ASP A 34 -6.89 -5.77 -7.02
C ASP A 34 -7.99 -6.43 -6.18
N LEU A 35 -9.18 -5.83 -6.17
CA LEU A 35 -10.32 -6.33 -5.40
C LEU A 35 -11.13 -7.40 -6.16
N GLY A 36 -10.79 -7.68 -7.43
CA GLY A 36 -11.45 -8.66 -8.28
C GLY A 36 -12.79 -8.21 -8.88
N ASN A 37 -13.38 -7.12 -8.39
CA ASN A 37 -14.58 -6.49 -8.94
C ASN A 37 -14.61 -4.99 -8.61
N VAL A 38 -15.58 -4.27 -9.17
CA VAL A 38 -15.81 -2.85 -8.89
C VAL A 38 -16.59 -2.70 -7.59
N TYR A 39 -16.01 -1.94 -6.65
CA TYR A 39 -16.63 -1.63 -5.37
C TYR A 39 -16.70 -0.11 -5.15
N SER A 40 -17.75 0.35 -4.46
CA SER A 40 -17.76 1.68 -3.88
C SER A 40 -16.95 1.66 -2.58
N ILE A 41 -15.84 2.42 -2.54
CA ILE A 41 -14.93 2.42 -1.39
C ILE A 41 -15.32 3.52 -0.42
N SER A 42 -15.72 3.14 0.80
CA SER A 42 -16.09 4.09 1.87
C SER A 42 -14.93 4.45 2.80
N LYS A 43 -13.94 3.56 2.95
CA LYS A 43 -12.81 3.75 3.86
C LYS A 43 -11.58 2.99 3.38
N VAL A 44 -10.44 3.66 3.49
CA VAL A 44 -9.11 3.04 3.40
C VAL A 44 -8.41 3.26 4.75
N ALA A 45 -7.81 2.21 5.30
CA ALA A 45 -7.02 2.29 6.53
C ALA A 45 -5.60 1.78 6.25
N ILE A 46 -4.59 2.58 6.60
CA ILE A 46 -3.18 2.24 6.40
C ILE A 46 -2.52 2.11 7.77
N THR A 47 -1.84 0.98 7.99
CA THR A 47 -0.99 0.76 9.16
C THR A 47 0.46 0.99 8.75
N ASN A 48 1.07 2.05 9.28
CA ASN A 48 2.48 2.37 8.99
C ASN A 48 3.43 1.52 9.84
N ARG A 49 4.65 1.33 9.35
CA ARG A 49 5.74 0.69 10.10
C ARG A 49 6.07 1.48 11.37
N GLY A 50 6.20 0.77 12.49
CA GLY A 50 6.36 1.34 13.82
C GLY A 50 7.75 1.16 14.43
N ASP A 51 8.52 0.14 14.03
CA ASP A 51 9.84 -0.16 14.60
C ASP A 51 10.95 0.78 14.09
N CYS A 52 10.78 1.39 12.91
CA CYS A 52 11.65 2.45 12.38
C CYS A 52 10.99 3.13 11.18
N CYS A 53 11.66 4.16 10.66
CA CYS A 53 11.53 4.55 9.26
C CYS A 53 10.13 5.04 8.84
N LYS A 54 9.33 5.47 9.83
CA LYS A 54 7.93 5.90 9.68
C LYS A 54 7.77 7.06 8.71
N GLU A 55 8.81 7.87 8.55
CA GLU A 55 8.88 9.00 7.63
C GLU A 55 8.81 8.61 6.16
N ARG A 56 9.14 7.36 5.80
CA ARG A 56 9.15 6.89 4.40
C ARG A 56 7.78 6.89 3.73
N LEU A 57 6.70 6.86 4.52
CA LEU A 57 5.33 6.92 4.00
C LEU A 57 4.82 8.37 3.86
N LYS A 58 5.58 9.37 4.31
CA LYS A 58 5.18 10.78 4.23
C LYS A 58 5.02 11.19 2.77
N GLY A 59 3.86 11.78 2.45
CA GLY A 59 3.54 12.23 1.09
C GLY A 59 3.01 11.13 0.15
N ALA A 60 2.80 9.91 0.65
CA ALA A 60 2.13 8.87 -0.11
C ALA A 60 0.71 9.29 -0.49
N GLN A 61 0.29 8.90 -1.69
CA GLN A 61 -1.04 9.17 -2.24
C GLN A 61 -1.85 7.88 -2.33
N ILE A 62 -3.15 7.97 -2.06
CA ILE A 62 -4.09 6.88 -2.28
C ILE A 62 -4.86 7.24 -3.55
N ARG A 63 -4.92 6.32 -4.50
CA ARG A 63 -5.68 6.45 -5.74
C ARG A 63 -6.59 5.25 -5.88
N ILE A 64 -7.84 5.49 -6.26
CA ILE A 64 -8.87 4.45 -6.38
C ILE A 64 -9.53 4.62 -7.74
N GLY A 65 -9.63 3.53 -8.50
CA GLY A 65 -10.34 3.53 -9.76
C GLY A 65 -10.06 2.29 -10.58
N ASN A 66 -10.63 2.26 -11.77
CA ASN A 66 -10.63 1.09 -12.65
C ASN A 66 -9.58 1.19 -13.78
N ASN A 67 -8.79 2.27 -13.83
CA ASN A 67 -7.74 2.43 -14.85
C ASN A 67 -6.48 1.66 -14.41
N LEU A 68 -5.94 0.83 -15.31
CA LEU A 68 -4.70 0.06 -15.08
C LEU A 68 -3.45 0.71 -15.69
N SER A 69 -3.60 1.80 -16.43
CA SER A 69 -2.48 2.56 -16.99
C SER A 69 -1.49 2.96 -15.89
N ASN A 70 -0.19 2.76 -16.13
CA ASN A 70 0.86 3.01 -15.13
C ASN A 70 0.57 2.31 -13.79
N ASN A 71 0.16 1.03 -13.85
CA ASN A 71 -0.22 0.23 -12.68
C ASN A 71 -1.35 0.84 -11.83
N GLY A 72 -2.17 1.72 -12.40
CA GLY A 72 -3.24 2.42 -11.68
C GLY A 72 -2.82 3.71 -11.00
N ASN A 73 -1.56 4.13 -11.14
CA ASN A 73 -1.08 5.42 -10.62
C ASN A 73 -1.68 6.64 -11.35
N ASN A 74 -2.37 6.42 -12.47
CA ASN A 74 -3.06 7.47 -13.23
C ASN A 74 -4.54 7.63 -12.85
N ASN A 75 -5.07 6.86 -11.90
CA ASN A 75 -6.41 7.14 -11.35
C ASN A 75 -6.41 8.49 -10.63
N GLU A 76 -7.53 9.20 -10.63
CA GLU A 76 -7.65 10.53 -10.01
C GLU A 76 -7.38 10.48 -8.49
N LEU A 77 -6.93 11.61 -7.94
CA LEU A 77 -6.69 11.79 -6.50
C LEU A 77 -7.99 12.07 -5.75
#